data_AF-A0A3M6ZNX9-F1
#
_entry.id   AF-A0A3M6ZNX9-F1
#
_cell.length_a   1.000
_cell.length_b   1.000
_cell.length_c   1.000
_cell.angle_alpha   90.00
_cell.angle_beta   90.00
_cell.angle_gamma   90.00
#
_symmetry.space_group_name_H-M   'P 1'
#
loop_
_entity.id
_entity.type
_entity.pdbx_description
1 polymer ?
#
loop_
_entity_poly.entity_id
_entity_poly.type
_entity_poly.pdbx_seq_one_letter_code
_entity_poly.pdbx_strand_id
1 'polypeptide(L)'
;MANLDAGAKQILSSKDAASNALSPPSLPYIKPKLAEGEVMAPPPVVHYHMNNVTVTGDPIGNRESVLILTPLARFYDGYWDNLVKLSYPHDLISLGFIIPKGREGNLATQQLQERIQKTQAPTNKNRFASITILRQDDEIPVLTSEHERHALSAQKERRAAMSKARNALLFTTLGPTTSWVLWLDSDIVETPASLVQDLASHDKGIIVPNCFQRYYNKDKESMDVRPYDFNSWQDSPTAKGLAEKMGPEEILLEGCIITTSN
;
A
#
# COMPACT_ATOMS: atom_id res chain seq x y z
N MET A 1 32.60 20.68 23.61
CA MET A 1 31.33 21.45 23.56
C MET A 1 30.80 21.31 22.13
N ALA A 2 29.66 20.71 21.81
CA ALA A 2 28.53 20.20 22.59
C ALA A 2 28.02 18.88 21.96
N ASN A 3 27.51 17.98 22.78
CA ASN A 3 26.99 16.67 22.40
C ASN A 3 25.76 16.77 21.48
N LEU A 4 25.85 16.16 20.31
CA LEU A 4 24.75 15.81 19.42
C LEU A 4 24.20 14.44 19.85
N ASP A 5 23.40 14.39 20.92
CA ASP A 5 22.65 13.17 21.24
C ASP A 5 21.52 13.51 22.22
N ALA A 6 20.30 13.66 21.70
CA ALA A 6 19.04 13.54 22.44
C ALA A 6 17.83 13.71 21.50
N GLY A 7 17.75 12.89 20.44
CA GLY A 7 16.45 12.61 19.84
C GLY A 7 15.65 11.79 20.85
N ALA A 8 14.58 12.36 21.41
CA ALA A 8 13.74 11.69 22.40
C ALA A 8 13.17 10.38 21.82
N LYS A 9 13.86 9.27 22.09
CA LYS A 9 13.36 7.89 21.92
C LYS A 9 12.18 7.71 22.87
N GLN A 10 10.98 8.06 22.43
CA GLN A 10 9.79 7.58 23.11
C GLN A 10 9.62 6.10 22.70
N ILE A 11 10.19 5.24 23.54
CA ILE A 11 10.08 3.78 23.45
C ILE A 11 8.58 3.45 23.53
N LEU A 12 8.02 2.80 22.50
CA LEU A 12 6.70 2.18 22.57
C LEU A 12 6.61 1.40 23.88
N SER A 13 5.53 1.59 24.65
CA SER A 13 5.35 0.84 25.88
C SER A 13 5.41 -0.66 25.57
N SER A 14 6.06 -1.46 26.41
CA SER A 14 6.21 -2.91 26.20
C SER A 14 4.87 -3.65 26.07
N LYS A 15 3.75 -3.01 26.40
CA LYS A 15 2.40 -3.56 26.28
C LYS A 15 1.86 -3.55 24.84
N ASP A 16 2.36 -2.67 23.98
CA ASP A 16 1.88 -2.49 22.59
C ASP A 16 2.86 -3.02 21.54
N ALA A 17 4.00 -3.54 21.97
CA ALA A 17 5.02 -4.14 21.11
C ALA A 17 4.72 -5.63 20.88
N ALA A 18 5.12 -6.14 19.71
CA ALA A 18 5.16 -7.58 19.48
C ALA A 18 6.03 -8.22 20.56
N SER A 19 5.53 -9.28 21.15
CA SER A 19 6.21 -10.03 22.21
C SER A 19 7.26 -11.01 21.69
N ASN A 20 7.27 -11.29 20.39
CA ASN A 20 8.23 -12.16 19.71
C ASN A 20 8.53 -11.65 18.29
N ALA A 21 9.71 -11.93 17.75
CA ALA A 21 10.09 -11.68 16.37
C ALA A 21 9.18 -12.37 15.34
N LEU A 22 8.51 -13.46 15.75
CA LEU A 22 7.52 -14.18 14.96
C LEU A 22 6.07 -13.72 15.23
N SER A 23 5.87 -12.70 16.08
CA SER A 23 4.55 -12.07 16.21
C SER A 23 4.17 -11.42 14.88
N PRO A 24 2.86 -11.25 14.60
CA PRO A 24 2.44 -10.69 13.34
C PRO A 24 3.11 -9.33 13.07
N PRO A 25 3.49 -9.06 11.83
CA PRO A 25 4.26 -7.88 11.42
C PRO A 25 3.53 -6.56 11.66
N SER A 26 2.24 -6.61 12.01
CA SER A 26 1.43 -5.46 12.40
C SER A 26 1.89 -4.81 13.71
N LEU A 27 2.60 -5.54 14.59
CA LEU A 27 3.14 -5.03 15.84
C LEU A 27 4.68 -4.99 15.82
N PRO A 28 5.33 -3.86 16.21
CA PRO A 28 6.79 -3.75 16.20
C PRO A 28 7.42 -4.63 17.29
N TYR A 29 8.37 -5.50 16.92
CA TYR A 29 9.11 -6.34 17.88
C TYR A 29 10.32 -5.62 18.45
N ILE A 30 10.42 -5.59 19.79
CA ILE A 30 11.58 -5.04 20.50
C ILE A 30 12.35 -6.21 21.12
N LYS A 31 13.60 -6.43 20.67
CA LYS A 31 14.47 -7.45 21.29
C LYS A 31 14.71 -7.10 22.77
N PRO A 32 14.38 -7.99 23.72
CA PRO A 32 14.70 -7.76 25.12
C PRO A 32 16.23 -7.78 25.33
N LYS A 33 16.73 -6.87 26.17
CA LYS A 33 18.11 -6.94 26.68
C LYS A 33 18.11 -7.88 27.88
N LEU A 34 18.68 -9.07 27.71
CA LEU A 34 18.86 -10.04 28.79
C LEU A 34 20.16 -9.73 29.55
N ALA A 35 20.12 -9.82 30.87
CA ALA A 35 21.33 -9.78 31.70
C ALA A 35 22.14 -11.09 31.57
N GLU A 36 23.41 -11.06 31.97
CA GLU A 36 24.30 -12.21 31.89
C GLU A 36 23.75 -13.35 32.78
N GLY A 37 23.36 -14.47 32.16
CA GLY A 37 22.73 -15.61 32.84
C GLY A 37 21.20 -15.66 32.79
N GLU A 38 20.52 -14.65 32.22
CA GLU A 38 19.07 -14.71 32.00
C GLU A 38 18.73 -15.52 30.74
N VAL A 39 17.80 -16.46 30.90
CA VAL A 39 17.26 -17.27 29.80
C VAL A 39 16.08 -16.52 29.19
N MET A 40 16.05 -16.41 27.86
CA MET A 40 14.94 -15.80 27.13
C MET A 40 13.63 -16.52 27.47
N ALA A 41 12.63 -15.78 27.94
CA ALA A 41 11.30 -16.33 28.16
C ALA A 41 10.77 -16.95 26.85
N PRO A 42 10.07 -18.09 26.91
CA PRO A 42 9.50 -18.69 25.72
C PRO A 42 8.53 -17.69 25.06
N PRO A 43 8.41 -17.71 23.72
CA PRO A 43 7.43 -16.90 23.02
C PRO A 43 6.03 -17.05 23.62
N PRO A 44 5.27 -15.97 23.84
CA PRO A 44 3.91 -16.13 24.30
C PRO A 44 3.05 -16.74 23.20
N VAL A 45 2.09 -17.56 23.62
CA VAL A 45 1.03 -18.06 22.76
C VAL A 45 -0.05 -16.98 22.71
N VAL A 46 -0.30 -16.43 21.52
CA VAL A 46 -1.34 -15.43 21.30
C VAL A 46 -2.47 -16.07 20.51
N HIS A 47 -3.68 -15.99 21.05
CA HIS A 47 -4.89 -16.49 20.40
C HIS A 47 -5.63 -15.34 19.72
N TYR A 48 -5.85 -15.48 18.41
CA TYR A 48 -6.69 -14.56 17.64
C TYR A 48 -7.99 -15.28 17.31
N HIS A 49 -9.11 -14.78 17.82
CA HIS A 49 -10.43 -15.27 17.45
C HIS A 49 -10.88 -14.55 16.18
N MET A 50 -10.71 -15.19 15.03
CA MET A 50 -11.00 -14.56 13.73
C MET A 50 -12.47 -14.14 13.55
N ASN A 51 -13.41 -14.76 14.27
CA ASN A 51 -14.81 -14.35 14.28
C ASN A 51 -15.05 -12.97 14.93
N ASN A 52 -14.07 -12.44 15.66
CA ASN A 52 -14.14 -11.12 16.27
C ASN A 52 -13.56 -10.03 15.35
N VAL A 53 -12.95 -10.41 14.22
CA VAL A 53 -12.55 -9.45 13.18
C VAL A 53 -13.77 -9.15 12.35
N THR A 54 -14.32 -7.96 12.53
CA THR A 54 -15.47 -7.49 11.78
C THR A 54 -15.04 -6.75 10.53
N VAL A 55 -15.88 -6.84 9.49
CA VAL A 55 -15.75 -6.15 8.21
C VAL A 55 -17.15 -5.64 7.92
N THR A 56 -17.43 -4.38 8.28
CA THR A 56 -18.81 -3.85 8.33
C THR A 56 -18.93 -2.47 7.68
N GLY A 57 -20.18 -2.04 7.46
CA GLY A 57 -20.49 -0.69 6.98
C GLY A 57 -20.20 0.45 7.98
N ASP A 58 -19.90 0.15 9.25
CA ASP A 58 -19.47 1.12 10.26
C ASP A 58 -18.10 0.74 10.84
N PRO A 59 -17.01 0.93 10.06
CA PRO A 59 -15.68 0.49 10.46
C PRO A 59 -15.13 1.28 11.66
N ILE A 60 -15.52 2.56 11.83
CA ILE A 60 -15.06 3.38 12.96
C ILE A 60 -15.74 2.95 14.25
N GLY A 61 -17.06 2.75 14.25
CA GLY A 61 -17.81 2.30 15.43
C GLY A 61 -17.29 0.98 15.99
N ASN A 62 -16.87 0.07 15.09
CA ASN A 62 -16.30 -1.22 15.44
C ASN A 62 -14.77 -1.22 15.64
N ARG A 63 -14.11 -0.06 15.50
CA ARG A 63 -12.64 0.08 15.57
C ARG A 63 -11.88 -0.89 14.66
N GLU A 64 -12.40 -1.09 13.45
CA GLU A 64 -11.84 -1.99 12.45
C GLU A 64 -10.47 -1.47 11.98
N SER A 65 -9.46 -2.33 11.91
CA SER A 65 -8.12 -1.90 11.50
C SER A 65 -7.95 -1.95 9.98
N VAL A 66 -7.26 -0.95 9.45
CA VAL A 66 -7.11 -0.72 8.00
C VAL A 66 -5.63 -0.78 7.65
N LEU A 67 -5.28 -1.64 6.69
CA LEU A 67 -3.94 -1.75 6.14
C LEU A 67 -3.92 -1.08 4.76
N ILE A 68 -3.24 0.07 4.64
CA ILE A 68 -3.05 0.76 3.35
C ILE A 68 -1.74 0.29 2.72
N LEU A 69 -1.81 -0.25 1.50
CA LEU A 69 -0.68 -0.83 0.79
C LEU A 69 -0.33 -0.05 -0.47
N THR A 70 0.95 0.29 -0.60
CA THR A 70 1.43 1.16 -1.67
C THR A 70 2.74 0.68 -2.25
N PRO A 71 2.73 0.18 -3.50
CA PRO A 71 3.92 0.08 -4.33
C PRO A 71 4.44 1.49 -4.64
N LEU A 72 5.63 1.83 -4.14
CA LEU A 72 6.16 3.19 -4.16
C LEU A 72 7.41 3.25 -5.04
N ALA A 73 7.21 3.47 -6.34
CA ALA A 73 8.31 3.68 -7.29
C ALA A 73 8.87 5.12 -7.20
N ARG A 74 7.98 6.10 -7.02
CA ARG A 74 8.30 7.52 -6.87
C ARG A 74 7.48 8.11 -5.73
N PHE A 75 8.07 9.03 -4.97
CA PHE A 75 7.38 9.68 -3.88
C PHE A 75 6.76 11.01 -4.35
N TYR A 76 5.49 11.21 -4.03
CA TYR A 76 4.75 12.43 -4.33
C TYR A 76 4.28 13.07 -3.02
N ASP A 77 4.58 14.35 -2.80
CA ASP A 77 4.14 15.05 -1.59
C ASP A 77 2.61 15.06 -1.47
N GLY A 78 1.90 15.27 -2.58
CA GLY A 78 0.43 15.26 -2.60
C GLY A 78 -0.17 13.91 -2.17
N TYR A 79 0.49 12.80 -2.47
CA TYR A 79 0.08 11.47 -1.99
C TYR A 79 0.18 11.38 -0.46
N TRP A 80 1.30 11.83 0.11
CA TRP A 80 1.48 11.80 1.56
C TRP A 80 0.54 12.75 2.29
N ASP A 81 0.35 13.95 1.75
CA ASP A 81 -0.58 14.93 2.30
C ASP A 81 -2.03 14.40 2.23
N ASN A 82 -2.38 13.68 1.17
CA ASN A 82 -3.67 12.99 1.04
C ASN A 82 -3.85 11.89 2.10
N LEU A 83 -2.83 11.06 2.34
CA LEU A 83 -2.87 10.05 3.42
C LEU A 83 -3.09 10.67 4.80
N VAL A 84 -2.34 11.72 5.14
CA VAL A 84 -2.40 12.36 6.46
C VAL A 84 -3.73 13.12 6.66
N LYS A 85 -4.41 13.47 5.56
CA LYS A 85 -5.71 14.14 5.58
C LYS A 85 -6.88 13.18 5.81
N LEU A 86 -6.68 11.86 5.72
CA LEU A 86 -7.73 10.89 5.98
C LEU A 86 -8.32 11.10 7.38
N SER A 87 -9.64 11.08 7.44
CA SER A 87 -10.40 11.29 8.67
C SER A 87 -10.58 10.03 9.50
N TYR A 88 -10.22 8.88 8.95
CA TYR A 88 -10.22 7.61 9.66
C TYR A 88 -9.20 7.66 10.81
N PRO A 89 -9.48 7.13 12.02
CA PRO A 89 -8.55 7.22 13.14
C PRO A 89 -7.18 6.63 12.79
N HIS A 90 -6.11 7.45 12.81
CA HIS A 90 -4.78 7.01 12.37
C HIS A 90 -4.20 5.89 13.25
N ASP A 91 -4.63 5.76 14.50
CA ASP A 91 -4.29 4.66 15.40
C ASP A 91 -4.86 3.31 14.96
N LEU A 92 -5.78 3.30 13.98
CA LEU A 92 -6.33 2.11 13.33
C LEU A 92 -5.77 1.89 11.91
N ILE A 93 -4.88 2.76 11.44
CA ILE A 93 -4.30 2.68 10.10
C ILE A 93 -2.85 2.22 10.19
N SER A 94 -2.56 1.08 9.57
CA SER A 94 -1.21 0.62 9.28
C SER A 94 -0.84 0.92 7.83
N LEU A 95 0.37 1.39 7.59
CA LEU A 95 0.88 1.68 6.24
C LEU A 95 1.93 0.63 5.83
N GLY A 96 1.78 0.06 4.65
CA GLY A 96 2.77 -0.83 4.02
C GLY A 96 3.29 -0.23 2.72
N PHE A 97 4.60 -0.07 2.62
CA PHE A 97 5.28 0.38 1.41
C PHE A 97 6.20 -0.71 0.87
N ILE A 98 6.23 -0.88 -0.45
CA ILE A 98 7.29 -1.64 -1.12
C ILE A 98 7.98 -0.75 -2.16
N ILE A 99 9.30 -0.65 -2.07
CA ILE A 99 10.09 0.29 -2.86
C ILE A 99 11.11 -0.49 -3.69
N PRO A 100 11.17 -0.29 -5.03
CA PRO A 100 12.16 -0.94 -5.87
C PRO A 100 13.58 -0.47 -5.53
N LYS A 101 14.57 -1.32 -5.80
CA LYS A 101 15.97 -0.90 -5.79
C LYS A 101 16.27 0.02 -6.98
N GLY A 102 17.28 0.87 -6.82
CA GLY A 102 17.73 1.80 -7.85
C GLY A 102 17.69 3.26 -7.39
N ARG A 103 18.15 4.16 -8.27
CA ARG A 103 18.29 5.59 -7.95
C ARG A 103 16.97 6.24 -7.54
N GLU A 104 15.91 6.00 -8.31
CA GLU A 104 14.58 6.56 -8.03
C GLU A 104 13.99 6.01 -6.72
N GLY A 105 14.08 4.70 -6.49
CA GLY A 105 13.61 4.09 -5.25
C GLY A 105 14.40 4.51 -4.00
N ASN A 106 15.71 4.77 -4.14
CA ASN A 106 16.52 5.32 -3.05
C ASN A 106 16.07 6.73 -2.67
N LEU A 107 15.83 7.59 -3.68
CA LEU A 107 15.29 8.93 -3.47
C LEU A 107 13.90 8.87 -2.81
N ALA A 108 13.01 8.02 -3.31
CA ALA A 108 11.67 7.84 -2.75
C ALA A 108 11.72 7.36 -1.28
N THR A 109 12.67 6.49 -0.93
CA THR A 109 12.86 6.05 0.46
C THR A 109 13.31 7.19 1.36
N GLN A 110 14.26 8.01 0.91
CA GLN A 110 14.71 9.16 1.67
C GLN A 110 13.54 10.14 1.94
N GLN A 111 12.81 10.51 0.89
CA GLN A 111 11.67 11.44 1.00
C GLN A 111 10.57 10.89 1.91
N LEU A 112 10.26 9.59 1.79
CA LEU A 112 9.31 8.91 2.65
C LEU A 112 9.76 8.95 4.12
N GLN A 113 11.03 8.64 4.40
CA GLN A 113 11.56 8.65 5.77
C GLN A 113 11.50 10.03 6.42
N GLU A 114 11.81 11.09 5.68
CA GLU A 114 11.70 12.47 6.18
C GLU A 114 10.26 12.83 6.59
N ARG A 115 9.27 12.36 5.82
CA ARG A 115 7.84 12.57 6.10
C ARG A 115 7.34 11.71 7.26
N ILE A 116 7.81 10.46 7.36
CA ILE A 116 7.54 9.57 8.48
C ILE A 116 8.10 10.15 9.78
N GLN A 117 9.33 10.67 9.78
CA GLN A 117 9.95 11.23 10.99
C GLN A 117 9.11 12.35 11.60
N LYS A 118 8.52 13.21 10.76
CA LYS A 118 7.59 14.27 11.20
C LYS A 118 6.27 13.70 11.69
N THR A 119 5.71 12.75 10.95
CA THR A 119 4.36 12.22 11.22
C THR A 119 4.34 11.32 12.45
N GLN A 120 5.35 10.47 12.64
CA GLN A 120 5.47 9.56 13.79
C GLN A 120 6.18 10.20 14.99
N ALA A 121 6.50 11.51 14.95
CA ALA A 121 7.12 12.21 16.07
C ALA A 121 6.24 12.11 17.34
N PRO A 122 6.83 11.96 18.54
CA PRO A 122 6.11 11.95 19.82
C PRO A 122 5.14 13.11 20.06
N THR A 123 5.43 14.26 19.44
CA THR A 123 4.64 15.49 19.54
C THR A 123 3.39 15.47 18.65
N ASN A 124 3.33 14.58 17.65
CA ASN A 124 2.16 14.43 16.81
C ASN A 124 1.17 13.45 17.47
N LYS A 125 -0.08 13.86 17.61
CA LYS A 125 -1.16 13.00 18.13
C LYS A 125 -1.76 12.08 17.06
N ASN A 126 -1.63 12.44 15.78
CA ASN A 126 -2.24 11.73 14.66
C ASN A 126 -1.21 10.80 13.99
N ARG A 127 -0.63 9.91 14.80
CA ARG A 127 0.35 8.91 14.34
C ARG A 127 -0.38 7.70 13.75
N PHE A 128 0.20 7.13 12.71
CA PHE A 128 -0.24 5.84 12.17
C PHE A 128 0.10 4.72 13.16
N ALA A 129 -0.74 3.68 13.20
CA ALA A 129 -0.58 2.52 14.08
C ALA A 129 0.77 1.84 13.89
N SER A 130 1.15 1.59 12.63
CA SER A 130 2.46 1.09 12.24
C SER A 130 2.78 1.48 10.80
N ILE A 131 4.07 1.52 10.48
CA ILE A 131 4.55 1.78 9.12
C ILE A 131 5.64 0.76 8.81
N THR A 132 5.43 -0.04 7.77
CA THR A 132 6.37 -1.07 7.30
C THR A 132 6.87 -0.68 5.91
N ILE A 133 8.20 -0.69 5.73
CA ILE A 133 8.84 -0.38 4.44
C ILE A 133 9.65 -1.59 4.01
N LEU A 134 9.29 -2.16 2.87
CA LEU A 134 9.98 -3.25 2.23
C LEU A 134 10.82 -2.73 1.07
N ARG A 135 11.98 -3.35 0.87
CA ARG A 135 12.85 -3.09 -0.27
C ARG A 135 12.79 -4.32 -1.17
N GLN A 136 12.37 -4.12 -2.42
CA GLN A 136 12.31 -5.20 -3.38
C GLN A 136 13.72 -5.55 -3.86
N ASP A 137 14.06 -6.83 -3.92
CA ASP A 137 15.40 -7.27 -4.31
C ASP A 137 15.62 -7.28 -5.83
N ASP A 138 14.56 -7.47 -6.61
CA ASP A 138 14.62 -7.53 -8.07
C ASP A 138 14.59 -6.13 -8.70
N GLU A 139 15.49 -5.88 -9.66
CA GLU A 139 15.42 -4.71 -10.54
C GLU A 139 14.24 -4.87 -11.50
N ILE A 140 13.21 -4.03 -11.37
CA ILE A 140 12.16 -3.94 -12.39
C ILE A 140 12.78 -3.18 -13.58
N PRO A 141 12.80 -3.76 -14.80
CA PRO A 141 13.32 -3.07 -15.97
C PRO A 141 12.59 -1.73 -16.17
N VAL A 142 13.35 -0.64 -16.11
CA VAL A 142 12.80 0.71 -16.32
C VAL A 142 12.66 0.91 -17.83
N LEU A 143 11.43 0.83 -18.34
CA LEU A 143 11.12 1.16 -19.73
C LEU A 143 10.91 2.67 -19.88
N THR A 144 11.68 3.27 -20.78
CA THR A 144 11.89 4.71 -20.91
C THR A 144 10.83 5.44 -21.74
N SER A 145 10.04 4.76 -22.58
CA SER A 145 9.01 5.39 -23.41
C SER A 145 7.59 4.80 -23.20
N GLU A 146 6.54 5.62 -23.39
CA GLU A 146 5.15 5.14 -23.40
C GLU A 146 4.93 4.06 -24.47
N HIS A 147 5.55 4.21 -25.64
CA HIS A 147 5.44 3.26 -26.75
C HIS A 147 6.03 1.88 -26.38
N GLU A 148 7.18 1.84 -25.71
CA GLU A 148 7.77 0.59 -25.17
C GLU A 148 6.93 0.00 -24.02
N ARG A 149 6.26 0.84 -23.22
CA ARG A 149 5.33 0.39 -22.16
C ARG A 149 4.06 -0.26 -22.69
N HIS A 150 3.70 -0.02 -23.96
CA HIS A 150 2.57 -0.61 -24.67
C HIS A 150 2.96 -1.83 -25.53
N ALA A 151 4.24 -2.17 -25.65
CA ALA A 151 4.63 -3.43 -26.28
C ALA A 151 4.12 -4.61 -25.41
N LEU A 152 3.33 -5.50 -26.01
CA LEU A 152 2.59 -6.58 -25.32
C LEU A 152 3.49 -7.47 -24.43
N SER A 153 4.69 -7.80 -24.90
CA SER A 153 5.68 -8.59 -24.14
C SER A 153 6.23 -7.85 -22.92
N ALA A 154 6.55 -6.57 -23.08
CA ALA A 154 7.05 -5.71 -22.02
C ALA A 154 5.97 -5.44 -20.94
N GLN A 155 4.69 -5.43 -21.33
CA GLN A 155 3.57 -5.29 -20.42
C GLN A 155 3.38 -6.56 -19.54
N LYS A 156 3.61 -7.76 -20.10
CA LYS A 156 3.55 -9.05 -19.37
C LYS A 156 4.58 -9.10 -18.25
N GLU A 157 5.85 -8.88 -18.57
CA GLU A 157 6.95 -8.92 -17.58
C GLU A 157 6.76 -7.87 -16.49
N ARG A 158 6.38 -6.64 -16.86
CA ARG A 158 6.12 -5.56 -15.90
C ARG A 158 4.98 -5.91 -14.95
N ARG A 159 3.84 -6.39 -15.45
CA ARG A 159 2.70 -6.77 -14.61
C ARG A 159 3.01 -7.98 -13.72
N ALA A 160 3.79 -8.93 -14.20
CA ALA A 160 4.27 -10.04 -13.38
C ALA A 160 5.16 -9.56 -12.22
N ALA A 161 6.12 -8.67 -12.49
CA ALA A 161 6.99 -8.08 -11.45
C ALA A 161 6.19 -7.26 -10.43
N MET A 162 5.24 -6.44 -10.89
CA MET A 162 4.33 -5.69 -10.00
C MET A 162 3.45 -6.62 -9.15
N SER A 163 2.96 -7.73 -9.71
CA SER A 163 2.18 -8.72 -8.97
C SER A 163 3.01 -9.37 -7.86
N LYS A 164 4.27 -9.74 -8.14
CA LYS A 164 5.19 -10.26 -7.12
C LYS A 164 5.42 -9.25 -5.99
N ALA A 165 5.64 -7.98 -6.33
CA ALA A 165 5.82 -6.92 -5.36
C ALA A 165 4.58 -6.71 -4.47
N ARG A 166 3.38 -6.67 -5.07
CA ARG A 166 2.11 -6.57 -4.34
C ARG A 166 1.90 -7.77 -3.41
N ASN A 167 2.15 -8.99 -3.89
CA ASN A 167 2.05 -10.19 -3.05
C ASN A 167 3.04 -10.14 -1.89
N ALA A 168 4.31 -9.83 -2.16
CA ALA A 168 5.34 -9.72 -1.11
C ALA A 168 4.93 -8.68 -0.05
N LEU A 169 4.40 -7.53 -0.48
CA LEU A 169 3.92 -6.50 0.42
C LEU A 169 2.74 -6.97 1.27
N LEU A 170 1.71 -7.54 0.64
CA LEU A 170 0.52 -8.01 1.34
C LEU A 170 0.87 -9.09 2.37
N PHE A 171 1.55 -10.16 1.96
CA PHE A 171 1.84 -11.30 2.85
C PHE A 171 2.76 -10.99 4.01
N THR A 172 3.59 -9.94 3.90
CA THR A 172 4.51 -9.53 4.97
C THR A 172 3.94 -8.46 5.88
N THR A 173 2.79 -7.89 5.58
CA THR A 173 2.16 -6.82 6.38
C THR A 173 0.77 -7.16 6.88
N LEU A 174 0.10 -8.13 6.26
CA LEU A 174 -1.22 -8.60 6.68
C LEU A 174 -1.13 -9.25 8.06
N GLY A 175 -1.92 -8.73 9.00
CA GLY A 175 -2.00 -9.22 10.37
C GLY A 175 -3.35 -9.91 10.66
N PRO A 176 -3.44 -10.71 11.73
CA PRO A 176 -4.67 -11.38 12.16
C PRO A 176 -5.73 -10.41 12.70
N THR A 177 -5.39 -9.14 12.90
CA THR A 177 -6.31 -8.09 13.36
C THR A 177 -6.77 -7.18 12.22
N THR A 178 -6.24 -7.35 11.00
CA THR A 178 -6.57 -6.53 9.84
C THR A 178 -7.99 -6.82 9.37
N SER A 179 -8.87 -5.82 9.41
CA SER A 179 -10.24 -5.91 8.90
C SER A 179 -10.29 -5.56 7.42
N TRP A 180 -9.60 -4.49 7.02
CA TRP A 180 -9.63 -3.96 5.65
C TRP A 180 -8.23 -3.81 5.07
N VAL A 181 -8.12 -4.05 3.76
CA VAL A 181 -6.92 -3.76 2.98
C VAL A 181 -7.30 -2.75 1.90
N LEU A 182 -6.61 -1.61 1.87
CA LEU A 182 -6.77 -0.58 0.85
C LEU A 182 -5.50 -0.54 -0.02
N TRP A 183 -5.63 -0.92 -1.28
CA TRP A 183 -4.59 -0.68 -2.27
C TRP A 183 -4.67 0.77 -2.74
N LEU A 184 -3.64 1.56 -2.41
CA LEU A 184 -3.56 2.96 -2.80
C LEU A 184 -2.22 3.20 -3.50
N ASP A 185 -2.27 3.38 -4.81
CA ASP A 185 -1.08 3.63 -5.62
C ASP A 185 -0.51 5.03 -5.32
N SER A 186 0.83 5.15 -5.41
CA SER A 186 1.55 6.34 -4.96
C SER A 186 1.28 7.62 -5.76
N ASP A 187 0.65 7.53 -6.91
CA ASP A 187 0.24 8.65 -7.77
C ASP A 187 -1.20 9.14 -7.49
N ILE A 188 -1.92 8.52 -6.56
CA ILE A 188 -3.22 9.02 -6.06
C ILE A 188 -2.99 10.14 -5.05
N VAL A 189 -2.99 11.38 -5.56
CA VAL A 189 -2.71 12.60 -4.77
C VAL A 189 -3.94 13.28 -4.18
N GLU A 190 -5.15 12.81 -4.51
CA GLU A 190 -6.39 13.44 -4.05
C GLU A 190 -7.50 12.41 -3.85
N THR A 191 -8.06 12.38 -2.65
CA THR A 191 -9.26 11.61 -2.30
C THR A 191 -10.12 12.39 -1.30
N PRO A 192 -11.42 12.08 -1.16
CA PRO A 192 -12.20 12.56 -0.01
C PRO A 192 -11.52 12.12 1.30
N ALA A 193 -11.52 12.98 2.31
CA ALA A 193 -10.97 12.62 3.63
C ALA A 193 -11.70 11.43 4.27
N SER A 194 -12.93 11.17 3.86
CA SER A 194 -13.79 10.05 4.28
C SER A 194 -13.59 8.78 3.45
N LEU A 195 -12.57 8.70 2.58
CA LEU A 195 -12.37 7.59 1.62
C LEU A 195 -12.65 6.20 2.20
N VAL A 196 -12.07 5.88 3.36
CA VAL A 196 -12.21 4.56 3.98
C VAL A 196 -13.65 4.30 4.41
N GLN A 197 -14.29 5.28 5.06
CA GLN A 197 -15.67 5.19 5.51
C GLN A 197 -16.63 5.09 4.33
N ASP A 198 -16.41 5.89 3.29
CA ASP A 198 -17.22 5.91 2.08
C ASP A 198 -17.18 4.52 1.41
N LEU A 199 -15.99 3.94 1.23
CA LEU A 199 -15.84 2.61 0.63
C LEU A 199 -16.44 1.49 1.51
N ALA A 200 -16.19 1.51 2.82
CA ALA A 200 -16.70 0.51 3.75
C ALA A 200 -18.24 0.52 3.83
N SER A 201 -18.87 1.70 3.72
CA SER A 201 -20.34 1.84 3.77
C SER A 201 -21.09 1.02 2.72
N HIS A 202 -20.41 0.62 1.64
CA HIS A 202 -20.99 -0.21 0.58
C HIS A 202 -21.09 -1.71 0.93
N ASP A 203 -20.40 -2.16 1.98
CA ASP A 203 -20.40 -3.55 2.47
C ASP A 203 -20.20 -4.57 1.34
N LYS A 204 -19.08 -4.42 0.62
CA LYS A 204 -18.66 -5.30 -0.49
C LYS A 204 -17.32 -5.94 -0.18
N GLY A 205 -17.18 -7.21 -0.56
CA GLY A 205 -15.90 -7.93 -0.41
C GLY A 205 -14.75 -7.32 -1.22
N ILE A 206 -15.06 -6.71 -2.37
CA ILE A 206 -14.12 -5.90 -3.16
C ILE A 206 -14.90 -4.70 -3.72
N ILE A 207 -14.31 -3.51 -3.62
CA ILE A 207 -14.82 -2.27 -4.21
C ILE A 207 -13.66 -1.48 -4.81
N VAL A 208 -13.90 -0.88 -5.98
CA VAL A 208 -12.89 -0.06 -6.66
C VAL A 208 -13.51 1.30 -6.99
N PRO A 209 -12.97 2.41 -6.48
CA PRO A 209 -13.41 3.75 -6.88
C PRO A 209 -12.91 4.09 -8.28
N ASN A 210 -13.66 4.92 -9.02
CA ASN A 210 -13.20 5.41 -10.31
C ASN A 210 -12.05 6.42 -10.14
N CYS A 211 -10.94 6.20 -10.86
CA CYS A 211 -9.78 7.10 -10.84
C CYS A 211 -9.83 8.09 -12.02
N PHE A 212 -9.75 9.37 -11.69
CA PHE A 212 -9.72 10.49 -12.65
C PHE A 212 -8.43 11.28 -12.51
N GLN A 213 -8.04 11.96 -13.59
CA GLN A 213 -6.90 12.86 -13.63
C GLN A 213 -7.38 14.29 -13.90
N ARG A 214 -6.94 15.24 -13.06
CA ARG A 214 -7.08 16.68 -13.33
C ARG A 214 -6.08 17.11 -14.39
N TYR A 215 -6.51 17.93 -15.35
CA TYR A 215 -5.64 18.50 -16.37
C TYR A 215 -6.10 19.91 -16.76
N TYR A 216 -5.21 20.72 -17.31
CA TYR A 216 -5.59 22.03 -17.86
C TYR A 216 -6.14 21.83 -19.28
N ASN A 217 -7.42 22.13 -19.46
CA ASN A 217 -8.08 22.05 -20.76
C ASN A 217 -7.85 23.37 -21.52
N LYS A 218 -7.07 23.29 -22.60
CA LYS A 218 -6.73 24.46 -23.43
C LYS A 218 -7.94 25.05 -24.15
N ASP A 219 -8.93 24.24 -24.50
CA ASP A 219 -10.12 24.70 -25.22
C ASP A 219 -11.08 25.46 -24.29
N LYS A 220 -11.11 25.08 -23.01
CA LYS A 220 -11.94 25.73 -21.98
C LYS A 220 -11.16 26.73 -21.11
N GLU A 221 -9.87 26.91 -21.38
CA GLU A 221 -8.92 27.71 -20.59
C GLU A 221 -9.02 27.50 -19.06
N SER A 222 -9.39 26.30 -18.63
CA SER A 222 -9.68 25.98 -17.23
C SER A 222 -9.27 24.56 -16.86
N MET A 223 -9.18 24.28 -15.55
CA MET A 223 -8.94 22.92 -15.07
C MET A 223 -10.17 22.04 -15.32
N ASP A 224 -9.95 20.84 -15.84
CA ASP A 224 -10.96 19.84 -16.14
C ASP A 224 -10.52 18.47 -15.59
N VAL A 225 -11.41 17.47 -15.66
CA VAL A 225 -11.13 16.09 -15.23
C VAL A 225 -11.37 15.11 -16.38
N ARG A 226 -10.51 14.09 -16.47
CA ARG A 226 -10.67 12.99 -17.44
C ARG A 226 -10.51 11.64 -16.76
N PRO A 227 -11.16 10.57 -17.25
CA PRO A 227 -10.90 9.21 -16.79
C PRO A 227 -9.42 8.85 -16.94
N TYR A 228 -8.86 8.12 -15.98
CA TYR A 228 -7.44 7.74 -15.99
C TYR A 228 -7.24 6.23 -15.93
N ASP A 229 -7.88 5.55 -15.00
CA ASP A 229 -7.74 4.09 -14.87
C ASP A 229 -8.86 3.35 -15.61
N PHE A 230 -8.46 2.52 -16.59
CA PHE A 230 -9.38 1.67 -17.35
C PHE A 230 -9.21 0.18 -17.01
N ASN A 231 -8.50 -0.17 -15.92
CA ASN A 231 -8.36 -1.55 -15.44
C ASN A 231 -9.58 -2.04 -14.66
N SER A 232 -10.53 -1.15 -14.37
CA SER A 232 -11.85 -1.48 -13.82
C SER A 232 -12.86 -1.61 -14.95
N TRP A 233 -13.18 -2.84 -15.36
CA TRP A 233 -14.11 -3.13 -16.45
C TRP A 233 -15.03 -4.30 -16.11
N GLN A 234 -16.19 -4.34 -16.76
CA GLN A 234 -17.07 -5.50 -16.75
C GLN A 234 -16.72 -6.39 -17.94
N ASP A 235 -16.62 -7.69 -17.70
CA ASP A 235 -16.30 -8.65 -18.75
C ASP A 235 -17.41 -8.73 -19.80
N SER A 236 -17.03 -8.99 -21.04
CA SER A 236 -17.94 -8.99 -22.20
C SER A 236 -17.95 -10.35 -22.90
N PRO A 237 -19.05 -10.74 -23.56
CA PRO A 237 -19.08 -11.97 -24.37
C PRO A 237 -17.97 -12.02 -25.42
N THR A 238 -17.61 -10.86 -26.00
CA THR A 238 -16.52 -10.73 -26.96
C THR A 238 -15.15 -11.04 -26.33
N ALA A 239 -14.87 -10.50 -25.14
CA ALA A 239 -13.61 -10.78 -24.44
C ALA A 239 -13.50 -12.24 -24.01
N LYS A 240 -14.59 -12.87 -23.56
CA LYS A 240 -14.64 -14.30 -23.26
C LYS A 240 -14.37 -15.18 -24.49
N GLY A 241 -15.03 -14.89 -25.61
CA GLY A 241 -14.80 -15.62 -26.85
C GLY A 241 -13.40 -15.41 -27.45
N LEU A 242 -12.71 -14.33 -27.08
CA LEU A 242 -11.30 -14.12 -27.38
C LEU A 242 -10.41 -14.99 -26.47
N ALA A 243 -10.67 -14.97 -25.16
CA ALA A 243 -9.93 -15.76 -24.16
C ALA A 243 -9.98 -17.27 -24.43
N GLU A 244 -11.12 -17.79 -24.94
CA GLU A 244 -11.25 -19.20 -25.32
C GLU A 244 -10.30 -19.63 -26.44
N LYS A 245 -9.81 -18.69 -27.25
CA LYS A 245 -8.90 -18.96 -28.39
C LYS A 245 -7.42 -18.75 -28.03
N MET A 246 -7.13 -18.28 -26.83
CA MET A 246 -5.79 -17.94 -26.39
C MET A 246 -5.04 -19.16 -25.85
N GLY A 247 -3.72 -19.19 -26.09
CA GLY A 247 -2.85 -20.17 -25.46
C GLY A 247 -2.74 -20.00 -23.94
N PRO A 248 -2.28 -21.03 -23.20
CA PRO A 248 -2.23 -21.02 -21.72
C PRO A 248 -1.29 -19.94 -21.14
N GLU A 249 -0.37 -19.42 -21.94
CA GLU A 249 0.61 -18.39 -21.54
C GLU A 249 0.23 -16.98 -22.02
N GLU A 250 -0.88 -16.83 -22.74
CA GLU A 250 -1.33 -15.54 -23.24
C GLU A 250 -2.18 -14.82 -22.20
N ILE A 251 -2.13 -13.48 -22.23
CA ILE A 251 -2.83 -12.64 -21.25
C ILE A 251 -3.61 -11.52 -21.94
N LEU A 252 -4.80 -11.22 -21.42
CA LEU A 252 -5.60 -10.07 -21.84
C LEU A 252 -5.28 -8.87 -20.97
N LEU A 253 -4.98 -7.74 -21.62
CA LEU A 253 -4.61 -6.50 -20.97
C LEU A 253 -5.39 -5.33 -21.57
N GLU A 254 -5.45 -4.23 -20.83
CA GLU A 254 -6.01 -2.96 -21.31
C GLU A 254 -5.33 -2.54 -22.62
N GLY A 255 -6.13 -2.18 -23.64
CA GLY A 255 -5.65 -1.79 -24.96
C GLY A 255 -5.24 -2.95 -25.88
N CYS A 256 -5.51 -4.21 -25.49
CA CYS A 256 -5.20 -5.36 -26.33
C CYS A 256 -6.06 -5.35 -27.62
N ILE A 257 -5.44 -4.97 -28.74
CA ILE A 257 -5.93 -5.26 -30.08
C ILE A 257 -5.16 -6.52 -30.51
N ILE A 258 -5.80 -7.68 -30.46
CA ILE A 258 -5.20 -8.87 -31.07
C ILE A 258 -5.28 -8.66 -32.59
N THR A 259 -4.16 -8.25 -33.19
CA THR A 259 -3.96 -8.42 -34.62
C THR A 259 -3.99 -9.91 -34.88
N THR A 260 -5.09 -10.41 -35.44
CA THR A 260 -5.14 -11.75 -36.01
C THR A 260 -4.07 -11.81 -37.09
N SER A 261 -2.93 -12.44 -36.78
CA SER A 261 -2.01 -12.91 -37.80
C SER A 261 -2.76 -13.93 -38.63
N ASN A 262 -3.08 -13.58 -39.88
CA ASN A 262 -3.43 -14.57 -40.90
C ASN A 262 -2.20 -15.43 -41.24
#